data_AF-A0A927X9I6-F1
#
_entry.id   AF-A0A927X9I6-F1
#
_cell.length_a   1.000
_cell.length_b   1.000
_cell.length_c   1.000
_cell.angle_alpha   90.00
_cell.angle_beta   90.00
_cell.angle_gamma   90.00
#
_symmetry.space_group_name_H-M   'P 1'
#
loop_
_entity.id
_entity.type
_entity.pdbx_description
1 polymer ?
#
loop_
_entity_poly.entity_id
_entity_poly.type
_entity_poly.pdbx_seq_one_letter_code
_entity_poly.pdbx_strand_id
1 'polypeptide(L)'
;MEKLNLNKLIANDIVNYGMDKTTSFNYIVSLNDFLDDYDEESIIYIKSHINDIIDAVHQNENVAQLDYDEARQEFNMVFYFDGLFSKLDKKIYNLSQEMGIDFEPEEVWEISYDIENSEEYNDLITSAIKENSKTKGREI
;
A
#
# COMPACT_ATOMS: atom_id res chain seq x y z
N MET A 1 -0.45 -22.24 -4.98
CA MET A 1 0.15 -21.02 -5.54
C MET A 1 -0.17 -21.01 -7.02
N GLU A 2 -1.16 -20.23 -7.45
CA GLU A 2 -1.41 -20.05 -8.88
C GLU A 2 -0.20 -19.39 -9.52
N LYS A 3 0.16 -19.82 -10.74
CA LYS A 3 1.27 -19.22 -11.47
C LYS A 3 0.95 -17.75 -11.76
N LEU A 4 1.90 -16.87 -11.45
CA LEU A 4 1.83 -15.46 -11.80
C LEU A 4 1.75 -15.34 -13.32
N ASN A 5 0.70 -14.69 -13.81
CA ASN A 5 0.51 -14.39 -15.24
C ASN A 5 0.60 -12.87 -15.45
N LEU A 6 0.70 -12.44 -16.71
CA LEU A 6 0.90 -11.03 -17.04
C LEU A 6 -0.26 -10.14 -16.53
N ASN A 7 -1.50 -10.61 -16.62
CA ASN A 7 -2.67 -9.87 -16.12
C ASN A 7 -2.62 -9.67 -14.59
N LYS A 8 -2.15 -10.67 -13.84
CA LYS A 8 -1.93 -10.55 -12.39
C LYS A 8 -0.80 -9.59 -12.05
N LEU A 9 0.26 -9.53 -12.86
CA LEU A 9 1.33 -8.53 -12.67
C LEU A 9 0.80 -7.11 -12.87
N ILE A 10 0.04 -6.89 -13.94
CA ILE A 10 -0.57 -5.58 -14.23
C ILE A 10 -1.58 -5.20 -13.14
N ALA A 11 -2.43 -6.14 -12.71
CA ALA A 11 -3.37 -5.91 -11.62
C ALA A 11 -2.68 -5.53 -10.31
N ASN A 12 -1.58 -6.21 -9.96
CA ASN A 12 -0.79 -5.83 -8.78
C ASN A 12 -0.19 -4.43 -8.91
N ASP A 13 0.24 -4.03 -10.11
CA ASP A 13 0.79 -2.69 -10.35
C ASP A 13 -0.29 -1.61 -10.22
N ILE A 14 -1.48 -1.83 -10.77
CA ILE A 14 -2.65 -0.94 -10.59
C ILE A 14 -3.01 -0.80 -9.10
N VAL A 15 -3.02 -1.90 -8.36
CA VAL A 15 -3.31 -1.90 -6.91
C VAL A 15 -2.25 -1.12 -6.14
N ASN A 16 -0.96 -1.40 -6.37
CA ASN A 16 0.13 -0.69 -5.71
C ASN A 16 0.11 0.81 -6.03
N TYR A 17 -0.13 1.17 -7.30
CA TYR A 17 -0.29 2.55 -7.70
C TYR A 17 -1.40 3.24 -6.91
N GLY A 18 -2.55 2.59 -6.75
CA GLY A 18 -3.66 3.12 -5.95
C GLY A 18 -3.32 3.25 -4.46
N MET A 19 -2.63 2.25 -3.88
CA MET A 19 -2.20 2.27 -2.48
C MET A 19 -1.15 3.35 -2.20
N ASP A 20 -0.20 3.56 -3.10
CA ASP A 20 0.84 4.60 -2.94
C ASP A 20 0.26 6.02 -2.99
N LYS A 21 -0.90 6.19 -3.62
CA LYS A 21 -1.57 7.49 -3.82
C LYS A 21 -2.70 7.74 -2.84
N THR A 22 -3.18 6.71 -2.14
CA THR A 22 -4.29 6.87 -1.23
C THR A 22 -3.83 7.56 0.05
N THR A 23 -4.54 8.61 0.44
CA THR A 23 -4.48 9.17 1.80
C THR A 23 -5.74 8.79 2.58
N SER A 24 -6.51 7.80 2.09
CA SER A 24 -7.74 7.35 2.73
C SER A 24 -7.97 5.86 2.46
N PHE A 25 -9.17 5.37 2.81
CA PHE A 25 -9.59 3.99 2.56
C PHE A 25 -9.82 3.63 1.10
N ASN A 26 -10.10 4.62 0.27
CA ASN A 26 -10.55 4.42 -1.09
C ASN A 26 -9.77 5.30 -2.06
N TYR A 27 -9.42 4.72 -3.21
CA TYR A 27 -8.74 5.45 -4.26
C TYR A 27 -9.28 5.06 -5.64
N ILE A 28 -9.35 6.05 -6.51
CA ILE A 28 -9.77 5.87 -7.91
C ILE A 28 -8.53 5.93 -8.78
N VAL A 29 -8.21 4.82 -9.44
CA VAL A 29 -7.16 4.78 -10.46
C VAL A 29 -7.80 4.96 -11.83
N SER A 30 -7.53 6.10 -12.49
CA SER A 30 -7.83 6.29 -13.91
C SER A 30 -6.92 5.39 -14.73
N LEU A 31 -7.50 4.48 -15.53
CA LEU A 31 -6.71 3.61 -16.41
C LEU A 31 -5.94 4.44 -17.45
N ASN A 32 -6.48 5.57 -17.91
CA ASN A 32 -5.76 6.40 -18.87
C ASN A 32 -4.51 7.00 -18.23
N ASP A 33 -4.65 7.60 -17.05
CA ASP A 33 -3.54 8.23 -16.32
C ASP A 33 -2.49 7.19 -15.93
N PHE A 34 -2.91 5.98 -15.54
CA PHE A 34 -2.01 4.86 -15.25
C PHE A 34 -1.19 4.44 -16.49
N LEU A 35 -1.74 4.60 -17.69
CA LEU A 35 -1.14 4.19 -18.95
C LEU A 35 -0.37 5.31 -19.67
N ASP A 36 -0.33 6.54 -19.15
CA ASP A 36 0.22 7.70 -19.86
C ASP A 36 1.70 7.52 -20.29
N ASP A 37 2.48 6.79 -19.50
CA ASP A 37 3.90 6.52 -19.76
C ASP A 37 4.16 5.17 -20.46
N TYR A 38 3.11 4.42 -20.82
CA TYR A 38 3.23 3.09 -21.44
C TYR A 38 3.39 3.19 -22.96
N ASP A 39 4.10 2.23 -23.55
CA ASP A 39 4.19 2.11 -25.00
C ASP A 39 2.87 1.61 -25.63
N GLU A 40 2.68 1.86 -26.92
CA GLU A 40 1.45 1.51 -27.64
C GLU A 40 1.12 0.01 -27.59
N GLU A 41 2.12 -0.88 -27.65
CA GLU A 41 1.88 -2.33 -27.63
C GLU A 41 1.36 -2.77 -26.26
N SER A 42 1.95 -2.24 -25.19
CA SER A 42 1.50 -2.47 -23.81
C SER A 42 0.07 -1.96 -23.59
N ILE A 43 -0.25 -0.76 -24.07
CA ILE A 43 -1.61 -0.20 -23.97
C ILE A 43 -2.63 -1.09 -24.69
N ILE A 44 -2.32 -1.55 -25.90
CA ILE A 44 -3.20 -2.44 -26.67
C ILE A 44 -3.41 -3.76 -25.93
N TYR A 45 -2.35 -4.34 -25.35
CA TYR A 45 -2.47 -5.56 -24.56
C TYR A 45 -3.41 -5.37 -23.37
N ILE A 46 -3.18 -4.32 -22.57
CA ILE A 46 -3.96 -4.04 -21.36
C ILE A 46 -5.44 -3.84 -21.70
N LYS A 47 -5.75 -3.02 -22.72
CA LYS A 47 -7.14 -2.78 -23.15
C LYS A 47 -7.82 -4.03 -23.70
N SER A 48 -7.09 -4.90 -24.39
CA SER A 48 -7.65 -6.15 -24.92
C SER A 48 -7.86 -7.24 -23.87
N HIS A 49 -7.23 -7.14 -22.70
CA HIS A 49 -7.34 -8.09 -21.59
C HIS A 49 -7.94 -7.47 -20.32
N ILE A 50 -8.63 -6.33 -20.46
CA ILE A 50 -9.06 -5.52 -19.31
C ILE A 50 -9.96 -6.29 -18.35
N ASN A 51 -10.85 -7.16 -18.85
CA ASN A 51 -11.73 -7.97 -18.01
C ASN A 51 -10.95 -8.94 -17.11
N ASP A 52 -9.92 -9.62 -17.65
CA ASP A 52 -9.08 -10.52 -16.88
C ASP A 52 -8.24 -9.75 -15.83
N ILE A 53 -7.86 -8.52 -16.16
CA ILE A 53 -7.13 -7.63 -15.24
C ILE A 53 -8.05 -7.16 -14.11
N ILE A 54 -9.29 -6.76 -14.42
CA ILE A 54 -10.32 -6.40 -13.42
C ILE A 54 -10.56 -7.56 -12.46
N ASP A 55 -10.75 -8.77 -12.98
CA ASP A 55 -10.93 -9.97 -12.16
C ASP A 55 -9.71 -10.22 -11.26
N ALA A 56 -8.50 -9.98 -11.77
CA ALA A 56 -7.27 -10.11 -11.00
C ALA A 56 -7.12 -9.02 -9.91
N VAL A 57 -7.55 -7.78 -10.18
CA VAL A 57 -7.60 -6.70 -9.18
C VAL A 57 -8.61 -7.05 -8.09
N HIS A 58 -9.80 -7.56 -8.45
CA HIS A 58 -10.82 -7.97 -7.50
C HIS A 58 -10.36 -9.09 -6.57
N GLN A 59 -9.47 -9.97 -7.05
CA GLN A 59 -8.91 -11.08 -6.27
C GLN A 59 -7.63 -10.70 -5.49
N ASN A 60 -7.16 -9.45 -5.60
CA ASN A 60 -5.95 -9.02 -4.93
C ASN A 60 -6.16 -8.96 -3.40
N GLU A 61 -5.18 -9.46 -2.65
CA GLU A 61 -5.28 -9.58 -1.18
C GLU A 61 -5.37 -8.25 -0.44
N ASN A 62 -4.97 -7.15 -1.07
CA ASN A 62 -5.05 -5.80 -0.51
C ASN A 62 -6.38 -5.10 -0.84
N VAL A 63 -7.18 -5.62 -1.76
CA VAL A 63 -8.44 -5.00 -2.20
C VAL A 63 -9.62 -5.59 -1.44
N ALA A 64 -10.29 -4.75 -0.65
CA ALA A 64 -11.51 -5.11 0.07
C ALA A 64 -12.75 -5.02 -0.82
N GLN A 65 -12.78 -4.03 -1.72
CA GLN A 65 -13.86 -3.84 -2.68
C GLN A 65 -13.30 -3.20 -3.96
N LEU A 66 -13.83 -3.62 -5.11
CA LEU A 66 -13.57 -3.01 -6.41
C LEU A 66 -14.90 -2.70 -7.10
N ASP A 67 -15.01 -1.49 -7.64
CA ASP A 67 -16.02 -1.09 -8.60
C ASP A 67 -15.33 -0.51 -9.83
N TYR A 68 -15.60 -1.06 -11.02
CA TYR A 68 -14.97 -0.61 -12.26
C TYR A 68 -15.97 0.19 -13.10
N ASP A 69 -15.68 1.47 -13.33
CA ASP A 69 -16.49 2.33 -14.21
C ASP A 69 -16.00 2.15 -15.66
N GLU A 70 -16.76 1.39 -16.47
CA GLU A 70 -16.44 1.17 -17.88
C GLU A 70 -16.48 2.47 -18.71
N ALA A 71 -17.35 3.42 -18.39
CA ALA A 71 -17.52 4.65 -19.16
C ALA A 71 -16.32 5.60 -18.96
N ARG A 72 -15.77 5.61 -17.74
CA ARG A 72 -14.61 6.42 -17.38
C ARG A 72 -13.29 5.67 -17.43
N GLN A 73 -13.34 4.34 -17.53
CA GLN A 73 -12.18 3.44 -17.43
C GLN A 73 -11.47 3.62 -16.07
N GLU A 74 -12.21 3.62 -14.98
CA GLU A 74 -11.70 3.90 -13.63
C GLU A 74 -11.83 2.68 -12.72
N PHE A 75 -10.76 2.35 -11.99
CA PHE A 75 -10.78 1.37 -10.90
C PHE A 75 -11.03 2.10 -9.58
N ASN A 76 -12.25 2.01 -9.06
CA ASN A 76 -12.57 2.51 -7.73
C ASN A 76 -12.34 1.40 -6.70
N MET A 77 -11.24 1.51 -5.95
CA MET A 77 -10.77 0.48 -5.04
C MET A 77 -10.91 0.95 -3.59
N VAL A 78 -11.34 0.03 -2.73
CA VAL A 78 -11.25 0.14 -1.27
C VAL A 78 -10.22 -0.88 -0.80
N PHE A 79 -9.26 -0.46 0.01
CA PHE A 79 -8.17 -1.32 0.46
C PHE A 79 -8.37 -1.82 1.90
N TYR A 80 -7.80 -2.98 2.21
CA TYR A 80 -7.69 -3.43 3.59
C TYR A 80 -6.66 -2.60 4.36
N PHE A 81 -7.00 -2.21 5.59
CA PHE A 81 -6.09 -1.58 6.55
C PHE A 81 -4.75 -2.31 6.65
N ASP A 82 -4.79 -3.64 6.69
CA ASP A 82 -3.60 -4.46 6.84
C ASP A 82 -2.65 -4.37 5.63
N GLY A 83 -3.17 -4.07 4.44
CA GLY A 83 -2.36 -3.83 3.26
C GLY A 83 -1.78 -2.42 3.23
N LEU A 84 -2.51 -1.42 3.74
CA LEU A 84 -2.10 -0.02 3.75
C LEU A 84 -1.09 0.32 4.85
N PHE A 85 -1.23 -0.27 6.03
CA PHE A 85 -0.47 0.12 7.21
C PHE A 85 0.91 -0.52 7.28
N SER A 86 1.92 0.31 7.53
CA SER A 86 3.25 -0.12 7.94
C SER A 86 3.20 -0.89 9.27
N LYS A 87 4.31 -1.55 9.64
CA LYS A 87 4.37 -2.22 10.96
C LYS A 87 4.22 -1.24 12.12
N LEU A 88 4.69 0.00 11.97
CA LEU A 88 4.56 1.03 12.98
C LEU A 88 3.10 1.51 13.06
N ASP A 89 2.48 1.77 11.92
CA ASP A 89 1.08 2.21 11.81
C ASP A 89 0.14 1.20 12.48
N LYS A 90 0.31 -0.10 12.19
CA LYS A 90 -0.46 -1.18 12.84
C LYS A 90 -0.29 -1.17 14.35
N LYS A 91 0.92 -0.90 14.84
CA LYS A 91 1.19 -0.84 16.27
C LYS A 91 0.52 0.36 16.92
N ILE A 92 0.58 1.53 16.28
CA ILE A 92 -0.09 2.76 16.73
C ILE A 92 -1.60 2.53 16.79
N TYR A 93 -2.19 2.05 15.69
CA TYR A 93 -3.62 1.80 15.61
C TYR A 93 -4.10 0.78 16.65
N ASN A 94 -3.42 -0.36 16.79
CA ASN A 94 -3.81 -1.36 17.79
C ASN A 94 -3.72 -0.81 19.23
N LEU A 95 -2.67 -0.04 19.55
CA LEU A 95 -2.54 0.58 20.87
C LEU A 95 -3.61 1.65 21.10
N SER A 96 -4.01 2.42 20.09
CA SER A 96 -5.09 3.39 20.23
C SER A 96 -6.41 2.70 20.56
N GLN A 97 -6.71 1.58 19.90
CA GLN A 97 -7.90 0.78 20.16
C GLN A 97 -7.90 0.20 21.59
N GLU A 98 -6.75 -0.28 22.08
CA GLU A 98 -6.58 -0.71 23.48
C GLU A 98 -6.81 0.43 24.48
N MET A 99 -6.48 1.67 24.09
CA MET A 99 -6.74 2.88 24.86
C MET A 99 -8.17 3.41 24.72
N GLY A 100 -9.00 2.80 23.86
CA GLY A 100 -10.36 3.25 23.57
C GLY A 100 -10.42 4.50 22.69
N ILE A 101 -9.38 4.76 21.90
CA ILE A 101 -9.29 5.88 20.96
C ILE A 101 -9.38 5.33 19.54
N ASP A 102 -10.38 5.79 18.80
CA ASP A 102 -10.60 5.43 17.41
C ASP A 102 -9.96 6.48 16.51
N PHE A 103 -8.84 6.12 15.88
CA PHE A 103 -8.13 6.99 14.94
C PHE A 103 -8.51 6.66 13.50
N GLU A 104 -8.71 7.69 12.69
CA GLU A 104 -8.75 7.56 11.24
C GLU A 104 -7.33 7.26 10.70
N PRO A 105 -7.18 6.65 9.52
CA PRO A 105 -5.87 6.35 8.92
C PRO A 105 -4.92 7.53 8.83
N GLU A 106 -5.45 8.70 8.48
CA GLU A 106 -4.67 9.94 8.35
C GLU A 106 -4.01 10.31 9.69
N GLU A 107 -4.72 10.15 10.81
CA GLU A 107 -4.19 10.41 12.14
C GLU A 107 -3.10 9.39 12.52
N VAL A 108 -3.28 8.12 12.14
CA VAL A 108 -2.26 7.08 12.35
C VAL A 108 -0.98 7.40 11.60
N TRP A 109 -1.08 7.83 10.34
CA TRP A 109 0.09 8.20 9.54
C TRP A 109 0.78 9.46 10.02
N GLU A 110 0.03 10.46 10.48
CA GLU A 110 0.59 11.67 11.10
C GLU A 110 1.41 11.30 12.35
N ILE A 111 0.86 10.49 13.24
CA ILE A 111 1.56 10.01 14.44
C ILE A 111 2.80 9.18 14.05
N SER A 112 2.68 8.32 13.04
CA SER A 112 3.78 7.49 12.56
C SER A 112 4.92 8.35 12.03
N TYR A 113 4.59 9.35 11.20
CA TYR A 113 5.55 10.31 10.66
C TYR A 113 6.25 11.10 11.79
N ASP A 114 5.50 11.59 12.77
CA ASP A 114 6.07 12.34 13.89
C ASP A 114 7.01 11.48 14.74
N ILE A 115 6.67 10.22 14.97
CA ILE A 115 7.54 9.26 15.66
C ILE A 115 8.80 9.00 14.84
N GLU A 116 8.69 8.72 13.54
CA GLU A 116 9.84 8.38 12.71
C GLU A 116 10.82 9.54 12.54
N ASN A 117 10.33 10.79 12.61
CA ASN A 117 11.15 12.00 12.49
C ASN A 117 11.59 12.60 13.83
N SER A 118 11.29 11.92 14.95
CA SER A 118 11.67 12.37 16.29
C SER A 118 13.14 12.09 16.62
N GLU A 119 13.78 12.98 17.39
CA GLU A 119 15.15 12.75 17.91
C GLU A 119 15.18 11.55 18.86
N GLU A 120 14.13 11.39 19.68
CA GLU A 120 14.00 10.27 20.62
C GLU A 120 13.97 8.92 19.91
N TYR A 121 13.30 8.83 18.75
CA TYR A 121 13.28 7.61 17.96
C TYR A 121 14.65 7.27 17.38
N ASN A 122 15.38 8.28 16.88
CA ASN A 122 16.75 8.12 16.40
C ASN A 122 17.70 7.67 17.52
N ASP A 123 17.53 8.21 18.74
CA ASP A 123 18.30 7.83 19.92
C ASP A 123 18.00 6.39 20.37
N LEU A 124 16.72 6.00 20.35
CA LEU A 124 16.27 4.62 20.62
C LEU A 124 16.90 3.63 19.65
N ILE A 125 16.83 3.90 18.34
CA ILE A 125 17.44 3.06 17.30
C ILE A 125 18.96 2.98 17.50
N THR A 126 19.62 4.12 17.67
CA THR A 126 21.07 4.19 17.86
C THR A 126 21.50 3.37 19.07
N SER A 127 20.77 3.45 20.17
CA SER A 127 21.06 2.71 21.39
C SER A 127 20.90 1.20 21.20
N ALA A 128 19.81 0.78 20.55
CA ALA A 128 19.56 -0.63 20.24
C ALA A 128 20.62 -1.23 19.31
N ILE A 129 21.08 -0.48 18.29
CA ILE A 129 22.18 -0.89 17.41
C ILE A 129 23.48 -1.03 18.20
N LYS A 130 23.80 -0.06 19.06
CA LYS A 130 25.01 -0.09 19.89
C LYS A 130 25.01 -1.30 20.82
N GLU A 131 23.88 -1.59 21.45
CA GLU A 131 23.73 -2.76 22.33
C GLU A 131 23.87 -4.07 21.55
N ASN A 132 23.16 -4.21 20.42
CA ASN A 132 23.22 -5.42 19.60
C ASN A 132 24.64 -5.72 19.10
N SER A 133 25.34 -4.70 18.60
CA SER A 133 26.71 -4.82 18.11
C SER A 133 27.68 -5.21 19.21
N LYS A 134 27.54 -4.67 20.43
CA LYS A 134 28.30 -5.13 21.61
C LYS A 134 28.05 -6.61 21.90
N THR A 135 26.79 -7.04 21.94
CA THR A 135 26.44 -8.45 22.16
C THR A 135 27.01 -9.37 21.08
N LYS A 136 27.14 -8.88 19.85
CA LYS A 136 27.70 -9.63 18.71
C LYS A 136 29.22 -9.50 18.54
N GLY A 137 29.91 -8.78 19.43
CA GLY A 137 31.36 -8.59 19.37
C GLY A 137 31.84 -7.77 18.16
N ARG A 138 30.98 -6.88 17.63
CA ARG A 138 31.34 -5.94 16.57
C ARG A 138 31.80 -4.63 17.21
N GLU A 139 33.02 -4.19 16.89
CA GLU A 139 33.50 -2.86 17.30
C GLU A 139 32.71 -1.77 16.56
N ILE A 140 32.31 -0.72 17.29
CA ILE A 140 31.56 0.44 16.79
C ILE A 140 32.32 1.69 17.19
#